data_AF-A0A353U2J8-F1
#
_entry.id   AF-A0A353U2J8-F1
#
_cell.length_a   1.000
_cell.length_b   1.000
_cell.length_c   1.000
_cell.angle_alpha   90.00
_cell.angle_beta   90.00
_cell.angle_gamma   90.00
#
_symmetry.space_group_name_H-M   'P 1'
#
loop_
_entity.id
_entity.type
_entity.pdbx_description
1 polymer ?
#
loop_
_entity_poly.entity_id
_entity_poly.type
_entity_poly.pdbx_seq_one_letter_code
_entity_poly.pdbx_strand_id
1 'polypeptide(L)'
;MTRVLIKELILGVIILVVGLVTFAHFELSIFKKWIIFSVLTTGFMMLSTLLLNLVKMIKPEMIGIVFIIAILLFQLILVIILFVFLEPENVNHRITAKSATLVYLISLGVDIYWKIRWIFPEKKPKRLKVNRHDDF
;
A
#
# COMPACT_ATOMS: atom_id res chain seq x y z
N MET A 1 -8.76 9.66 -6.45
CA MET A 1 -9.29 8.51 -5.71
C MET A 1 -9.30 7.25 -6.58
N THR A 2 -10.14 7.14 -7.61
CA THR A 2 -10.28 5.91 -8.44
C THR A 2 -8.96 5.38 -8.99
N ARG A 3 -8.08 6.28 -9.49
CA ARG A 3 -6.75 5.90 -9.98
C ARG A 3 -5.84 5.31 -8.89
N VAL A 4 -5.98 5.74 -7.64
CA VAL A 4 -5.21 5.21 -6.50
C VAL A 4 -5.76 3.83 -6.12
N LEU A 5 -7.08 3.69 -5.99
CA LEU A 5 -7.75 2.41 -5.69
C LEU A 5 -7.41 1.32 -6.71
N ILE A 6 -7.40 1.64 -8.01
CA ILE A 6 -7.01 0.68 -9.05
C ILE A 6 -5.56 0.24 -8.88
N LYS A 7 -4.66 1.17 -8.55
CA LYS A 7 -3.24 0.85 -8.32
C LYS A 7 -3.04 -0.02 -7.08
N GLU A 8 -3.78 0.25 -6.00
CA GLU A 8 -3.79 -0.58 -4.79
C GLU A 8 -4.31 -1.98 -5.07
N LEU A 9 -5.36 -2.11 -5.88
CA LEU A 9 -5.87 -3.41 -6.31
C LEU A 9 -4.83 -4.20 -7.12
N ILE A 10 -4.16 -3.55 -8.08
CA ILE A 10 -3.07 -4.16 -8.85
C ILE A 10 -1.93 -4.60 -7.92
N LEU A 11 -1.54 -3.75 -6.97
CA LEU A 11 -0.52 -4.07 -5.99
C LEU A 11 -0.91 -5.28 -5.13
N GLY A 12 -2.18 -5.35 -4.71
CA GLY A 12 -2.74 -6.50 -4.02
C GLY A 12 -2.65 -7.81 -4.81
N VAL A 13 -2.97 -7.76 -6.11
CA VAL A 13 -2.82 -8.90 -7.03
C VAL A 13 -1.34 -9.31 -7.15
N ILE A 14 -0.43 -8.35 -7.24
CA ILE A 14 1.02 -8.62 -7.29
C ILE A 14 1.48 -9.33 -6.00
N ILE A 15 1.08 -8.84 -4.83
CA ILE A 15 1.41 -9.48 -3.54
C ILE A 15 0.92 -10.94 -3.54
N LEU A 16 -0.33 -11.15 -3.96
CA LEU A 16 -0.92 -12.48 -4.02
C LEU A 16 -0.08 -13.42 -4.91
N VAL A 17 0.16 -13.02 -6.16
CA VAL A 17 0.90 -13.84 -7.15
C VAL A 17 2.33 -14.12 -6.68
N VAL A 18 3.05 -13.10 -6.21
CA VAL A 18 4.44 -13.24 -5.75
C VAL A 18 4.53 -14.26 -4.61
N GLY A 19 3.63 -14.18 -3.63
CA GLY A 19 3.64 -15.18 -2.56
C GLY A 19 3.24 -16.56 -3.04
N LEU A 20 2.21 -16.71 -3.88
CA LEU A 20 1.81 -18.01 -4.43
C LEU A 20 2.96 -18.73 -5.15
N VAL A 21 3.71 -18.00 -5.98
CA VAL A 21 4.92 -18.53 -6.65
C VAL A 21 5.98 -18.94 -5.63
N THR A 22 6.18 -18.12 -4.59
CA THR A 22 7.15 -18.40 -3.53
C THR A 22 6.78 -19.67 -2.74
N PHE A 23 5.53 -19.82 -2.30
CA PHE A 23 5.10 -21.02 -1.55
C PHE A 23 5.13 -22.29 -2.39
N ALA A 24 4.79 -22.19 -3.69
CA ALA A 24 4.89 -23.31 -4.61
C ALA A 24 6.33 -23.77 -4.80
N HIS A 25 7.30 -22.85 -4.84
CA HIS A 25 8.71 -23.19 -4.95
C HIS A 25 9.27 -23.89 -3.70
N PHE A 26 8.77 -23.55 -2.52
CA PHE A 26 9.23 -24.12 -1.23
C PHE A 26 8.34 -25.25 -0.68
N GLU A 27 7.37 -25.76 -1.46
CA GLU A 27 6.42 -26.82 -1.09
C GLU A 27 5.67 -26.59 0.24
N LEU A 28 5.37 -25.32 0.55
CA LEU A 28 4.74 -24.95 1.82
C LEU A 28 3.22 -24.96 1.74
N SER A 29 2.57 -25.64 2.68
CA SER A 29 1.09 -25.75 2.79
C SER A 29 0.39 -24.49 3.33
N ILE A 30 1.04 -23.32 3.28
CA ILE A 30 0.59 -22.04 3.86
C ILE A 30 -0.30 -21.24 2.87
N PHE A 31 -0.66 -21.82 1.72
CA PHE A 31 -1.43 -21.17 0.65
C PHE A 31 -2.68 -20.41 1.12
N LYS A 32 -3.55 -21.05 1.91
CA LYS A 32 -4.80 -20.43 2.41
C LYS A 32 -4.52 -19.19 3.25
N LYS A 33 -3.53 -19.29 4.12
CA LYS A 33 -3.08 -18.22 5.02
C LYS A 33 -2.56 -17.03 4.22
N TRP A 34 -1.77 -17.26 3.17
CA TRP A 34 -1.28 -16.18 2.31
C TRP A 34 -2.37 -15.46 1.53
N ILE A 35 -3.34 -16.20 0.99
CA ILE A 35 -4.47 -15.61 0.26
C ILE A 35 -5.22 -14.65 1.19
N ILE A 36 -5.52 -15.08 2.42
CA ILE A 36 -6.18 -14.24 3.43
C ILE A 36 -5.33 -12.99 3.73
N PHE A 37 -4.02 -13.16 3.94
CA PHE A 37 -3.12 -12.03 4.20
C PHE A 37 -3.12 -11.02 3.05
N SER A 38 -3.08 -11.49 1.80
CA SER A 38 -3.08 -10.64 0.61
C SER A 38 -4.38 -9.86 0.47
N VAL A 39 -5.52 -10.52 0.73
CA VAL A 39 -6.85 -9.88 0.72
C VAL A 39 -6.95 -8.83 1.81
N LEU A 40 -6.51 -9.13 3.04
CA LEU A 40 -6.50 -8.18 4.15
C LEU A 40 -5.61 -6.97 3.84
N THR A 41 -4.39 -7.20 3.35
CA THR A 41 -3.46 -6.13 2.99
C THR A 41 -4.06 -5.19 1.94
N THR A 42 -4.66 -5.75 0.89
CA THR A 42 -5.35 -4.98 -0.15
C THR A 42 -6.52 -4.19 0.41
N GLY A 43 -7.34 -4.83 1.26
CA GLY A 43 -8.47 -4.20 1.92
C GLY A 43 -8.05 -3.02 2.81
N PHE A 44 -6.99 -3.18 3.62
CA PHE A 44 -6.45 -2.11 4.46
C PHE A 44 -5.87 -0.95 3.63
N MET A 45 -5.16 -1.24 2.54
CA MET A 45 -4.68 -0.20 1.61
C MET A 45 -5.85 0.63 1.08
N MET A 46 -6.86 -0.02 0.50
CA MET A 46 -8.03 0.67 -0.04
C MET A 46 -8.83 1.42 1.03
N LEU A 47 -9.03 0.81 2.20
CA LEU A 47 -9.73 1.43 3.33
C LEU A 47 -9.02 2.70 3.79
N SER A 48 -7.69 2.69 3.87
CA SER A 48 -6.92 3.89 4.20
C SER A 48 -7.08 4.99 3.15
N THR A 49 -7.13 4.66 1.84
CA THR A 49 -7.42 5.64 0.79
C THR A 49 -8.81 6.25 0.92
N LEU A 50 -9.82 5.43 1.25
CA LEU A 50 -11.19 5.92 1.48
C LEU A 50 -11.25 6.84 2.70
N LEU A 51 -10.60 6.46 3.81
CA LEU A 51 -10.52 7.26 5.03
C LEU A 51 -9.86 8.62 4.75
N LEU A 52 -8.75 8.64 4.01
CA LEU A 52 -8.07 9.87 3.62
C LEU A 52 -8.91 10.75 2.71
N ASN A 53 -9.68 10.14 1.80
CA ASN A 53 -10.60 10.89 0.95
C ASN A 53 -11.71 11.55 1.78
N LEU A 54 -12.25 10.83 2.77
CA LEU A 54 -13.25 11.36 3.69
C LEU A 54 -12.69 12.54 4.50
N VAL A 55 -11.49 12.39 5.08
CA VAL A 55 -10.84 13.46 5.83
C VAL A 55 -10.53 14.66 4.94
N LYS A 56 -10.11 14.44 3.68
CA LYS A 56 -9.91 15.52 2.71
C LYS A 56 -11.17 16.36 2.47
N MET A 57 -12.34 15.74 2.52
CA MET A 57 -13.62 16.42 2.30
C MET A 57 -14.10 17.17 3.56
N ILE A 58 -13.86 16.63 4.75
CA ILE A 58 -14.40 17.19 6.00
C ILE A 58 -13.42 18.16 6.68
N LYS A 59 -12.15 17.77 6.81
CA LYS A 59 -11.09 18.51 7.54
C LYS A 59 -9.74 18.37 6.82
N PRO A 60 -9.55 19.05 5.67
CA PRO A 60 -8.33 18.91 4.87
C PRO A 60 -7.05 19.28 5.64
N GLU A 61 -7.13 20.18 6.61
CA GLU A 61 -6.01 20.57 7.48
C GLU A 61 -5.47 19.42 8.34
N MET A 62 -6.29 18.41 8.64
CA MET A 62 -5.88 17.24 9.44
C MET A 62 -5.35 16.07 8.61
N ILE A 63 -5.35 16.17 7.27
CA ILE A 63 -5.08 15.03 6.39
C ILE A 63 -3.70 14.39 6.62
N GLY A 64 -2.68 15.19 6.92
CA GLY A 64 -1.33 14.69 7.18
C GLY A 64 -1.23 13.88 8.48
N ILE A 65 -1.88 14.35 9.54
CA ILE A 65 -1.89 13.66 10.85
C ILE A 65 -2.66 12.35 10.72
N VAL A 66 -3.85 12.39 10.11
CA VAL A 66 -4.67 11.19 9.90
C VAL A 66 -3.94 10.17 9.03
N PHE A 67 -3.20 10.62 8.02
CA PHE A 67 -2.38 9.75 7.18
C PHE A 67 -1.31 9.00 7.99
N ILE A 68 -0.55 9.71 8.83
CA ILE A 68 0.50 9.10 9.65
C ILE A 68 -0.11 8.08 10.63
N ILE A 69 -1.19 8.45 11.31
CA ILE A 69 -1.86 7.57 12.28
C ILE A 69 -2.43 6.32 11.59
N ALA A 70 -3.11 6.50 10.45
CA ALA A 70 -3.69 5.40 9.69
C ALA A 70 -2.61 4.42 9.19
N ILE A 71 -1.50 4.93 8.66
CA ILE A 71 -0.37 4.09 8.24
C ILE A 71 0.19 3.31 9.42
N LEU A 72 0.53 3.97 10.52
CA LEU A 72 1.13 3.32 11.68
C LEU A 72 0.23 2.21 12.22
N LEU A 73 -1.06 2.49 12.36
CA LEU A 73 -2.02 1.56 12.93
C LEU A 73 -2.25 0.35 12.01
N PHE A 74 -2.48 0.56 10.72
CA PHE A 74 -2.65 -0.54 9.77
C PHE A 74 -1.37 -1.36 9.58
N GLN A 75 -0.21 -0.71 9.62
CA GLN A 75 1.07 -1.39 9.49
C GLN A 75 1.36 -2.29 10.69
N LEU A 76 1.05 -1.83 11.92
CA LEU A 76 1.19 -2.64 13.12
C LEU A 76 0.26 -3.86 13.11
N ILE A 77 -1.00 -3.68 12.72
CA ILE A 77 -1.98 -4.78 12.58
C ILE A 77 -1.49 -5.80 11.54
N LEU A 78 -1.09 -5.35 10.35
CA LEU A 78 -0.64 -6.23 9.28
C LEU A 78 0.63 -6.99 9.62
N VAL A 79 1.58 -6.39 10.33
CA VAL A 79 2.79 -7.09 10.80
C VAL A 79 2.42 -8.18 11.81
N ILE A 80 1.55 -7.90 12.77
CA ILE A 80 1.10 -8.91 13.75
C ILE A 80 0.43 -10.08 13.02
N ILE A 81 -0.48 -9.79 12.08
CA ILE A 81 -1.15 -10.82 11.28
C ILE A 81 -0.12 -11.61 10.47
N LEU A 82 0.85 -10.95 9.85
CA LEU A 82 1.90 -11.60 9.08
C LEU A 82 2.68 -12.61 9.94
N PHE A 83 3.07 -12.22 11.16
CA PHE A 83 3.77 -13.10 12.11
C PHE A 83 2.91 -14.29 12.57
N VAL A 84 1.64 -14.07 12.89
CA VAL A 84 0.69 -15.14 13.28
C VAL A 84 0.50 -16.13 12.12
N PHE A 85 0.43 -15.64 10.89
CA PHE A 85 0.13 -16.47 9.72
C PHE A 85 1.34 -17.29 9.25
N LEU A 86 2.55 -16.76 9.39
CA LEU A 86 3.77 -17.39 8.89
C LEU A 86 4.41 -18.39 9.85
N GLU A 87 4.00 -18.43 11.12
CA GLU A 87 4.53 -19.35 12.14
C GLU A 87 6.07 -19.50 12.04
N PRO A 88 6.84 -18.40 12.19
CA PRO A 88 8.27 -18.34 11.84
C PRO A 88 9.17 -19.21 12.74
N GLU A 89 8.60 -19.80 13.81
CA GLU A 89 9.26 -20.76 14.70
C GLU A 89 9.46 -22.12 14.03
N ASN A 90 8.70 -22.42 12.97
CA ASN A 90 8.92 -23.62 12.17
C ASN A 90 10.08 -23.39 11.18
N VAL A 91 11.11 -24.24 11.21
CA VAL A 91 12.40 -24.00 10.52
C VAL A 91 12.21 -23.81 9.01
N ASN A 92 11.28 -24.54 8.39
CA ASN A 92 10.98 -24.45 6.96
C ASN A 92 10.23 -23.14 6.59
N HIS A 93 9.61 -22.45 7.54
CA HIS A 93 8.81 -21.25 7.29
C HIS A 93 9.63 -19.96 7.42
N ARG A 94 10.84 -20.02 7.99
CA ARG A 94 11.65 -18.85 8.30
C ARG A 94 12.09 -18.06 7.06
N ILE A 95 12.52 -18.75 5.99
CA ILE A 95 12.93 -18.11 4.73
C ILE A 95 11.73 -17.43 4.09
N THR A 96 10.63 -18.15 4.03
CA THR A 96 9.36 -17.68 3.50
C THR A 96 8.81 -16.48 4.26
N ALA A 97 9.01 -16.46 5.59
CA ALA A 97 8.58 -15.34 6.40
C ALA A 97 9.38 -14.07 6.11
N LYS A 98 10.69 -14.20 5.87
CA LYS A 98 11.55 -13.08 5.47
C LYS A 98 11.17 -12.55 4.08
N SER A 99 10.98 -13.42 3.10
CA SER A 99 10.56 -12.99 1.75
C SER A 99 9.18 -12.35 1.76
N ALA A 100 8.22 -12.91 2.50
CA ALA A 100 6.89 -12.33 2.67
C ALA A 100 6.94 -10.94 3.31
N THR A 101 7.72 -10.79 4.38
CA THR A 101 7.93 -9.48 5.04
C THR A 101 8.54 -8.47 4.07
N LEU A 102 9.53 -8.87 3.28
CA LEU A 102 10.18 -7.99 2.31
C LEU A 102 9.20 -7.51 1.23
N VAL A 103 8.43 -8.42 0.63
CA VAL A 103 7.40 -8.09 -0.38
C VAL A 103 6.35 -7.15 0.20
N TYR A 104 5.93 -7.41 1.44
CA TYR A 104 5.01 -6.53 2.16
C TYR A 104 5.57 -5.11 2.35
N LEU A 105 6.81 -4.99 2.82
CA LEU A 105 7.46 -3.68 3.04
C LEU A 105 7.63 -2.88 1.74
N ILE A 106 8.03 -3.55 0.65
CA ILE A 106 8.13 -2.91 -0.68
C ILE A 106 6.77 -2.40 -1.12
N SER A 107 5.73 -3.23 -0.99
CA SER A 107 4.37 -2.86 -1.38
C SER A 107 3.86 -1.68 -0.56
N LEU A 108 4.11 -1.68 0.75
CA LEU A 108 3.76 -0.57 1.62
C LEU A 108 4.46 0.74 1.21
N GLY A 109 5.75 0.69 0.85
CA GLY A 109 6.47 1.85 0.34
C GLY A 109 5.86 2.42 -0.95
N VAL A 110 5.48 1.55 -1.88
CA VAL A 110 4.83 1.92 -3.14
C VAL A 110 3.45 2.55 -2.90
N ASP A 111 2.66 1.97 -2.00
CA ASP A 111 1.34 2.45 -1.62
C ASP A 111 1.40 3.85 -0.98
N ILE A 112 2.27 4.04 0.02
CA ILE A 112 2.53 5.33 0.67
C ILE A 112 2.94 6.38 -0.35
N TYR A 113 3.85 6.04 -1.26
CA TYR A 113 4.32 6.95 -2.30
C TYR A 113 3.17 7.44 -3.20
N TRP A 114 2.29 6.53 -3.64
CA TRP A 114 1.14 6.90 -4.46
C TRP A 114 0.13 7.76 -3.69
N LYS A 115 -0.11 7.46 -2.41
CA LYS A 115 -0.98 8.27 -1.54
C LYS A 115 -0.44 9.66 -1.32
N ILE A 116 0.85 9.82 -1.00
CA ILE A 116 1.49 11.13 -0.83
C ILE A 116 1.33 11.96 -2.10
N ARG A 117 1.66 11.40 -3.28
CA ARG A 117 1.50 12.11 -4.57
C ARG A 117 0.06 12.48 -4.88
N TRP A 118 -0.91 11.70 -4.41
CA TRP A 118 -2.33 11.99 -4.61
C TRP A 118 -2.86 13.05 -3.64
N ILE A 119 -2.43 13.02 -2.37
CA ILE A 119 -2.83 13.97 -1.34
C ILE A 119 -2.18 15.34 -1.59
N PHE A 120 -0.88 15.33 -1.89
CA PHE A 120 -0.05 16.51 -2.15
C PHE A 120 0.42 16.50 -3.60
N PRO A 121 -0.45 16.81 -4.57
CA PRO A 121 -0.04 16.90 -5.96
C PRO A 121 1.03 18.00 -6.10
N GLU A 122 2.13 17.69 -6.77
CA GLU A 122 3.18 18.67 -7.08
C GLU A 122 2.52 19.90 -7.73
N LYS A 123 2.72 21.08 -7.13
CA LYS A 123 2.28 22.34 -7.75
C LYS A 123 3.03 22.45 -9.07
N LYS A 124 2.33 22.24 -10.20
CA LYS A 124 2.92 22.52 -11.52
C LYS A 124 3.51 23.94 -11.45
N PRO A 125 4.78 24.16 -11.84
CA PRO A 125 5.28 25.51 -11.96
C PRO A 125 4.30 26.26 -12.86
N LYS A 126 3.76 27.38 -12.37
CA LYS A 126 2.98 28.29 -13.20
C LYS A 126 3.88 28.60 -14.39
N ARG A 127 3.63 27.98 -15.55
CA ARG A 127 4.17 28.50 -16.80
C ARG A 127 3.60 29.91 -16.86
N LEU A 128 4.46 30.91 -16.65
CA LEU A 128 4.15 32.29 -16.97
C LEU A 128 3.62 32.25 -18.41
N LYS A 129 2.31 32.44 -18.59
CA LYS A 129 1.78 32.80 -19.89
C LYS A 129 2.35 34.18 -20.15
N VAL A 130 3.51 34.22 -20.79
CA VAL A 130 3.99 35.44 -21.44
C VAL A 130 2.97 35.71 -22.53
N ASN A 131 2.01 36.59 -22.25
CA ASN A 131 1.24 37.25 -23.29
C ASN A 131 2.26 38.04 -24.12
N ARG A 132 2.75 37.43 -25.20
CA ARG A 132 3.22 38.21 -26.34
C ARG A 132 1.96 38.80 -26.98
N HIS A 133 1.57 39.96 -26.49
CA HIS A 133 1.10 40.99 -27.40
C HIS A 133 2.37 41.54 -28.05
N ASP A 134 2.83 40.84 -29.07
CA ASP A 134 3.74 41.44 -30.03
C ASP A 134 2.82 42.17 -31.02
N ASP A 135 3.01 43.48 -31.03
CA ASP A 135 2.44 44.49 -31.92
C ASP A 135 2.37 44.00 -33.37
N PHE A 136 1.22 44.19 -34.03
CA PHE A 136 1.09 44.60 -35.43
C PHE A 136 -0.30 45.20 -35.68
#